data_AF-A0A4V0X437-F1
#
_entry.id   AF-A0A4V0X437-F1
#
_cell.length_a   1.000
_cell.length_b   1.000
_cell.length_c   1.000
_cell.angle_alpha   90.00
_cell.angle_beta   90.00
_cell.angle_gamma   90.00
#
_symmetry.space_group_name_H-M   'P 1'
#
loop_
_entity.id
_entity.type
_entity.pdbx_description
1 polymer ?
#
loop_
_entity_poly.entity_id
_entity_poly.type
_entity_poly.pdbx_seq_one_letter_code
_entity_poly.pdbx_strand_id
1 'polypeptide(L)'
;MISKKAIYFFSFCFLAFSSASYGQYFVGKSEAWCKQNRANAILKPTLSYNSEKECTREIYWGKEMTECEKIVKLLTKDTTYGWIRINENQWVSNFTNQLLVEIHEVKKGCRTQVLRTEWTKELYDLLLKNE
;
A
#
# COMPACT_ATOMS: atom_id res chain seq x y z
N MET A 1 -23.46 58.64 23.04
CA MET A 1 -23.44 57.93 24.33
C MET A 1 -23.15 56.47 24.05
N ILE A 2 -22.03 55.98 24.57
CA ILE A 2 -21.55 54.60 24.51
C ILE A 2 -22.50 53.70 25.32
N SER A 3 -22.70 52.44 24.91
CA SER A 3 -22.37 51.25 25.75
C SER A 3 -23.22 49.99 25.48
N LYS A 4 -22.50 48.96 24.97
CA LYS A 4 -22.44 47.55 25.43
C LYS A 4 -23.67 46.64 25.31
N LYS A 5 -23.50 45.60 24.48
CA LYS A 5 -23.45 44.13 24.81
C LYS A 5 -23.46 43.36 23.47
N ALA A 6 -22.35 43.03 22.83
CA ALA A 6 -21.29 42.08 23.20
C ALA A 6 -21.79 40.66 23.53
N ILE A 7 -21.54 39.77 22.56
CA ILE A 7 -21.14 38.36 22.70
C ILE A 7 -22.25 37.37 23.08
N TYR A 8 -22.64 36.52 22.11
CA TYR A 8 -22.31 35.08 22.16
C TYR A 8 -22.21 34.53 20.72
N PHE A 9 -20.97 34.55 20.22
CA PHE A 9 -20.43 33.50 19.35
C PHE A 9 -20.61 32.16 20.08
N PHE A 10 -21.07 31.11 19.39
CA PHE A 10 -20.34 29.84 19.26
C PHE A 10 -21.22 28.78 18.61
N SER A 11 -20.58 28.02 17.73
CA SER A 11 -20.92 26.64 17.43
C SER A 11 -22.06 26.38 16.44
N PHE A 12 -21.78 26.59 15.15
CA PHE A 12 -22.12 25.61 14.10
C PHE A 12 -21.09 25.64 12.96
N CYS A 13 -19.80 25.65 13.33
CA CYS A 13 -18.70 25.23 12.44
C CYS A 13 -18.14 23.93 12.99
N PHE A 14 -18.92 22.86 12.94
CA PHE A 14 -18.40 21.52 13.16
C PHE A 14 -18.95 20.60 12.08
N LEU A 15 -18.01 19.91 11.44
CA LEU A 15 -18.20 18.74 10.56
C LEU A 15 -18.47 19.03 9.08
N ALA A 16 -17.61 19.84 8.48
CA ALA A 16 -17.18 19.62 7.09
C ALA A 16 -15.66 19.43 7.02
N PHE A 17 -15.07 18.73 8.01
CA PHE A 17 -13.89 17.94 7.71
C PHE A 17 -14.41 16.74 6.93
N SER A 18 -14.59 16.91 5.63
CA SER A 18 -14.42 15.80 4.71
C SER A 18 -13.09 15.18 5.12
N SER A 19 -13.14 13.96 5.66
CA SER A 19 -11.98 13.10 5.65
C SER A 19 -11.52 13.11 4.20
N ALA A 20 -10.46 13.87 3.92
CA ALA A 20 -9.58 13.54 2.83
C ALA A 20 -9.10 12.14 3.22
N SER A 21 -9.87 11.13 2.79
CA SER A 21 -9.35 9.80 2.64
C SER A 21 -8.12 10.04 1.80
N TYR A 22 -6.95 9.97 2.44
CA TYR A 22 -5.70 9.83 1.73
C TYR A 22 -5.85 8.48 1.02
N GLY A 23 -6.51 8.52 -0.14
CA GLY A 23 -6.67 7.38 -1.00
C GLY A 23 -5.27 6.92 -1.30
N GLN A 24 -4.96 5.67 -0.97
CA GLN A 24 -3.69 5.10 -1.35
C GLN A 24 -3.68 5.06 -2.89
N TYR A 25 -2.92 5.97 -3.50
CA TYR A 25 -2.74 6.00 -4.95
C TYR A 25 -1.82 4.85 -5.34
N PHE A 26 -2.26 4.10 -6.35
CA PHE A 26 -1.51 2.97 -6.89
C PHE A 26 -1.09 3.28 -8.31
N VAL A 27 0.21 3.16 -8.60
CA VAL A 27 0.73 3.29 -9.96
C VAL A 27 0.62 1.94 -10.65
N GLY A 28 -0.34 1.81 -11.56
CA GLY A 28 -0.50 0.60 -12.34
C GLY A 28 0.62 0.42 -13.38
N LYS A 29 0.81 -0.82 -13.83
CA LYS A 29 1.50 -1.13 -15.09
C LYS A 29 0.51 -1.69 -16.08
N SER A 30 0.76 -1.49 -17.38
CA SER A 30 -0.11 -2.05 -18.40
C SER A 30 -0.25 -3.58 -18.26
N GLU A 31 -1.42 -4.09 -18.60
CA GLU A 31 -1.72 -5.53 -18.53
C GLU A 31 -0.67 -6.37 -19.28
N ALA A 32 -0.26 -5.93 -20.48
CA ALA A 32 0.76 -6.59 -21.28
C ALA A 32 2.10 -6.66 -20.55
N TRP A 33 2.54 -5.54 -19.95
CA TRP A 33 3.79 -5.49 -19.21
C TRP A 33 3.78 -6.45 -18.01
N CYS A 34 2.68 -6.47 -17.23
CA CYS A 34 2.58 -7.35 -16.07
C CYS A 34 2.53 -8.83 -16.46
N LYS A 35 1.77 -9.19 -17.50
CA LYS A 35 1.73 -10.58 -17.98
C LYS A 35 3.11 -11.05 -18.46
N GLN A 36 3.81 -10.22 -19.25
CA GLN A 36 5.12 -10.57 -19.77
C GLN A 36 6.15 -10.77 -18.66
N ASN A 37 6.23 -9.85 -17.70
CA ASN A 37 7.20 -9.92 -16.60
C ASN A 37 6.91 -11.06 -15.59
N ARG A 38 5.70 -11.63 -15.62
CA ARG A 38 5.30 -12.76 -14.75
C ARG A 38 5.18 -14.10 -15.47
N ALA A 39 5.30 -14.13 -16.80
CA ALA A 39 5.22 -15.34 -17.61
C ALA A 39 6.23 -16.41 -17.16
N ASN A 40 7.44 -16.00 -16.77
CA ASN A 40 8.52 -16.90 -16.34
C ASN A 40 8.84 -16.83 -14.84
N ALA A 41 8.07 -16.07 -14.06
CA ALA A 41 8.29 -15.97 -12.62
C ALA A 41 8.02 -17.32 -11.93
N ILE A 42 8.85 -17.66 -10.94
CA ILE A 42 8.71 -18.86 -10.09
C ILE A 42 7.37 -18.82 -9.35
N LEU A 43 7.02 -17.65 -8.80
CA LEU A 43 5.73 -17.42 -8.17
C LEU A 43 4.74 -16.90 -9.21
N LYS A 44 3.54 -17.49 -9.25
CA LYS A 44 2.45 -17.08 -10.13
C LYS A 44 1.41 -16.29 -9.34
N PRO A 45 1.40 -14.95 -9.42
CA PRO A 45 0.38 -14.16 -8.76
C PRO A 45 -0.95 -14.20 -9.52
N THR A 46 -2.04 -14.02 -8.79
CA THR A 46 -3.27 -13.44 -9.34
C THR A 46 -3.06 -11.94 -9.53
N LEU A 47 -3.28 -11.43 -10.74
CA LEU A 47 -3.13 -10.02 -11.05
C LEU A 47 -4.46 -9.30 -10.84
N SER A 48 -4.42 -8.18 -10.11
CA SER A 48 -5.58 -7.31 -9.86
C SER A 48 -5.39 -6.00 -10.62
N TYR A 49 -6.45 -5.57 -11.29
CA TYR A 49 -6.43 -4.41 -12.19
C TYR A 49 -7.37 -3.32 -11.68
N ASN A 50 -7.01 -2.06 -11.93
CA ASN A 50 -7.91 -0.92 -11.71
C ASN A 50 -8.92 -0.79 -12.87
N SER A 51 -9.80 0.21 -12.80
CA SER A 51 -10.78 0.52 -13.85
C SER A 51 -10.16 0.87 -15.21
N GLU A 52 -8.89 1.29 -15.21
CA GLU A 52 -8.10 1.66 -16.39
C GLU A 52 -7.34 0.45 -16.98
N LYS A 53 -7.59 -0.77 -16.46
CA LYS A 53 -6.91 -2.02 -16.84
C LYS A 53 -5.41 -2.02 -16.56
N GLU A 54 -4.97 -1.19 -15.63
CA GLU A 54 -3.61 -1.24 -15.14
C GLU A 54 -3.51 -2.18 -13.94
N CYS A 55 -2.50 -3.03 -13.95
CA CYS A 55 -2.20 -3.93 -12.85
C CYS A 55 -1.58 -3.14 -11.70
N THR A 56 -2.35 -2.94 -10.64
CA THR A 56 -1.94 -2.21 -9.44
C THR A 56 -1.47 -3.14 -8.33
N ARG A 57 -1.83 -4.43 -8.40
CA ARG A 57 -1.54 -5.39 -7.34
C ARG A 57 -1.30 -6.80 -7.87
N GLU A 58 -0.31 -7.45 -7.27
CA GLU A 58 -0.02 -8.87 -7.44
C GLU A 58 -0.40 -9.60 -6.15
N ILE A 59 -1.16 -10.69 -6.28
CA ILE A 59 -1.72 -11.42 -5.14
C ILE A 59 -1.23 -12.86 -5.17
N TYR A 60 -0.61 -13.30 -4.08
CA TYR A 60 -0.15 -14.66 -3.86
C TYR A 60 -0.92 -15.28 -2.70
N TRP A 61 -1.50 -16.45 -2.93
CA TRP A 61 -2.30 -17.16 -1.94
C TRP A 61 -1.47 -18.24 -1.26
N GLY A 62 -1.59 -18.33 0.06
CA GLY A 62 -1.06 -19.42 0.87
C GLY A 62 -2.17 -20.09 1.66
N LYS A 63 -2.03 -21.39 1.94
CA LYS A 63 -2.98 -22.17 2.74
C LYS A 63 -2.91 -21.83 4.23
N GLU A 64 -1.75 -21.37 4.69
CA GLU A 64 -1.45 -21.01 6.07
C GLU A 64 -0.40 -19.90 6.12
N MET A 65 -0.31 -19.19 7.25
CA MET A 65 0.60 -18.04 7.40
C MET A 65 2.06 -18.37 7.06
N THR A 66 2.53 -19.58 7.38
CA THR A 66 3.91 -19.99 7.07
C THR A 66 4.20 -20.01 5.57
N GLU A 67 3.20 -20.29 4.72
CA GLU A 67 3.34 -20.23 3.27
C GLU A 67 3.47 -18.78 2.78
N CYS A 68 2.68 -17.85 3.33
CA CYS A 68 2.80 -16.43 2.99
C CYS A 68 4.14 -15.83 3.44
N GLU A 69 4.64 -16.23 4.60
CA GLU A 69 5.98 -15.85 5.05
C GLU A 69 7.08 -16.37 4.11
N LYS A 70 6.96 -17.62 3.62
CA LYS A 70 7.87 -18.17 2.61
C LYS A 70 7.80 -17.38 1.30
N ILE A 71 6.60 -17.00 0.88
CA ILE A 71 6.38 -16.16 -0.32
C ILE A 71 7.07 -14.80 -0.15
N VAL A 72 6.87 -14.11 0.98
CA VAL A 72 7.55 -12.84 1.25
C VAL A 72 9.06 -13.02 1.23
N LYS A 73 9.60 -14.04 1.90
CA LYS A 73 11.04 -14.34 1.87
C LYS A 73 11.57 -14.56 0.45
N LEU A 74 10.78 -15.10 -0.47
CA LEU A 74 11.17 -15.24 -1.88
C LEU A 74 11.10 -13.90 -2.63
N LEU A 75 10.07 -13.09 -2.40
CA LEU A 75 9.92 -11.77 -3.02
C LEU A 75 11.01 -10.80 -2.55
N THR A 76 11.31 -10.80 -1.27
CA THR A 76 12.26 -9.85 -0.66
C THR A 76 13.73 -10.29 -0.77
N LYS A 77 14.01 -11.45 -1.38
CA LYS A 77 15.37 -11.89 -1.73
C LYS A 77 16.00 -11.08 -2.84
N ASP A 78 15.18 -10.48 -3.71
CA ASP A 78 15.67 -9.63 -4.79
C ASP A 78 16.16 -8.29 -4.21
N THR A 79 17.48 -8.14 -4.15
CA THR A 79 18.15 -6.98 -3.55
C THR A 79 18.03 -5.71 -4.41
N THR A 80 17.61 -5.82 -5.68
CA THR A 80 17.46 -4.66 -6.58
C THR A 80 16.41 -3.67 -6.09
N TYR A 81 15.41 -4.15 -5.35
CA TYR A 81 14.35 -3.33 -4.77
C TYR A 81 14.74 -2.67 -3.46
N GLY A 82 15.85 -3.06 -2.82
CA GLY A 82 16.29 -2.47 -1.55
C GLY A 82 15.22 -2.55 -0.44
N TRP A 83 14.68 -3.74 -0.22
CA TRP A 83 13.58 -3.97 0.72
C TRP A 83 13.93 -3.59 2.17
N ILE A 84 13.00 -2.90 2.83
CA ILE A 84 13.04 -2.49 4.23
C ILE A 84 11.80 -3.09 4.91
N ARG A 85 11.97 -3.70 6.10
CA ARG A 85 10.85 -4.28 6.85
C ARG A 85 10.33 -3.27 7.87
N ILE A 86 9.13 -2.75 7.65
CA ILE A 86 8.55 -1.69 8.49
C ILE A 86 7.72 -2.22 9.67
N ASN A 87 7.27 -3.48 9.63
CA ASN A 87 6.71 -4.21 10.79
C ASN A 87 6.64 -5.73 10.52
N GLU A 88 5.93 -6.49 11.36
CA GLU A 88 5.89 -7.94 11.23
C GLU A 88 5.31 -8.43 9.90
N ASN A 89 4.40 -7.67 9.28
CA ASN A 89 3.61 -8.08 8.13
C ASN A 89 3.81 -7.20 6.88
N GLN A 90 4.66 -6.17 6.95
CA GLN A 90 4.83 -5.21 5.87
C GLN A 90 6.30 -4.93 5.54
N TRP A 91 6.60 -4.83 4.25
CA TRP A 91 7.90 -4.46 3.69
C TRP A 91 7.74 -3.43 2.59
N VAL A 92 8.66 -2.49 2.49
CA VAL A 92 8.68 -1.47 1.44
C VAL A 92 9.97 -1.53 0.65
N SER A 93 9.89 -1.32 -0.67
CA SER A 93 11.09 -1.14 -1.49
C SER A 93 11.68 0.24 -1.26
N ASN A 94 12.86 0.50 -1.82
CA ASN A 94 13.38 1.85 -1.96
C ASN A 94 12.38 2.80 -2.68
N PHE A 95 12.58 4.11 -2.47
CA PHE A 95 11.69 5.15 -2.98
C PHE A 95 11.55 5.17 -4.50
N THR A 96 12.56 4.71 -5.25
CA THR A 96 12.50 4.68 -6.71
C THR A 96 11.52 3.62 -7.22
N ASN A 97 11.42 2.48 -6.53
CA ASN A 97 10.59 1.35 -6.97
C ASN A 97 9.14 1.42 -6.47
N GLN A 98 8.90 2.07 -5.32
CA GLN A 98 7.57 2.31 -4.74
C GLN A 98 6.69 1.04 -4.69
N LEU A 99 7.21 -0.01 -4.06
CA LEU A 99 6.50 -1.25 -3.81
C LEU A 99 6.24 -1.43 -2.33
N LEU A 100 5.04 -1.93 -2.02
CA LEU A 100 4.64 -2.37 -0.69
C LEU A 100 4.31 -3.86 -0.75
N VAL A 101 4.92 -4.67 0.11
CA VAL A 101 4.54 -6.06 0.34
C VAL A 101 3.79 -6.15 1.66
N GLU A 102 2.65 -6.83 1.65
CA GLU A 102 1.87 -7.06 2.87
C GLU A 102 1.42 -8.50 2.97
N ILE A 103 1.38 -9.03 4.20
CA ILE A 103 0.74 -10.30 4.52
C ILE A 103 -0.58 -10.02 5.23
N HIS A 104 -1.65 -10.69 4.78
CA HIS A 104 -2.97 -10.64 5.38
C HIS A 104 -3.45 -12.05 5.70
N GLU A 105 -3.93 -12.29 6.91
CA GLU A 105 -4.69 -13.49 7.22
C GLU A 105 -6.10 -13.38 6.62
N VAL A 106 -6.61 -14.47 6.05
CA VAL A 106 -7.96 -14.54 5.49
C VAL A 106 -8.67 -15.80 5.99
N LYS A 107 -10.01 -15.82 5.94
CA LYS A 107 -10.86 -16.87 6.56
C LYS A 107 -10.45 -18.34 6.26
N LYS A 108 -9.73 -18.61 5.17
CA LYS A 108 -9.27 -19.95 4.76
C LYS A 108 -7.79 -19.97 4.33
N GLY A 109 -6.94 -19.15 4.94
CA GLY A 109 -5.51 -19.13 4.66
C GLY A 109 -4.92 -17.74 4.80
N CYS A 110 -4.00 -17.38 3.91
CA CYS A 110 -3.36 -16.08 3.93
C CYS A 110 -3.16 -15.55 2.50
N ARG A 111 -2.91 -14.25 2.41
CA ARG A 111 -2.59 -13.56 1.19
C ARG A 111 -1.35 -12.70 1.37
N THR A 112 -0.31 -12.96 0.59
CA THR A 112 0.76 -11.99 0.36
C THR A 112 0.39 -11.15 -0.84
N GLN A 113 0.50 -9.84 -0.73
CA GLN A 113 0.25 -8.94 -1.86
C GLN A 113 1.38 -7.96 -2.06
N VAL A 114 1.69 -7.69 -3.33
CA VAL A 114 2.62 -6.63 -3.73
C VAL A 114 1.81 -5.53 -4.38
N LEU A 115 1.82 -4.35 -3.78
CA LEU A 115 1.16 -3.15 -4.28
C LEU A 115 2.19 -2.22 -4.90
N ARG A 116 1.86 -1.62 -6.03
CA ARG A 116 2.63 -0.52 -6.62
C ARG A 116 2.04 0.79 -6.13
N THR A 117 2.78 1.54 -5.34
CA THR A 117 2.30 2.76 -4.69
C THR A 117 2.79 4.00 -5.43
N GLU A 118 2.15 5.13 -5.16
CA GLU A 118 2.60 6.46 -5.60
C GLU A 118 2.93 7.33 -4.39
N TRP A 119 3.94 6.93 -3.61
CA TRP A 119 4.34 7.71 -2.45
C TRP A 119 5.06 8.98 -2.88
N THR A 120 4.70 10.09 -2.24
CA THR A 120 5.59 11.25 -2.23
C THR A 120 6.81 10.96 -1.35
N LYS A 121 7.89 11.72 -1.54
CA LYS A 121 9.11 11.53 -0.75
C LYS A 121 8.84 11.75 0.74
N GLU A 122 8.00 12.72 1.06
CA GLU A 122 7.59 13.05 2.43
C GLU A 122 6.83 11.89 3.08
N LEU A 123 5.85 11.29 2.37
CA LEU A 123 5.11 10.13 2.88
C LEU A 123 6.01 8.91 3.07
N TYR A 124 6.92 8.67 2.12
CA TYR A 124 7.89 7.59 2.22
C TYR A 124 8.83 7.77 3.41
N ASP A 125 9.33 8.98 3.64
CA ASP A 125 10.22 9.27 4.77
C ASP A 125 9.49 9.19 6.11
N LEU A 126 8.20 9.57 6.16
CA LEU A 126 7.37 9.38 7.36
C LEU A 126 7.16 7.90 7.67
N LEU A 127 6.96 7.06 6.65
CA LEU A 127 6.79 5.63 6.80
C LEU A 127 8.00 4.96 7.46
N LEU A 128 9.21 5.44 7.14
CA LEU A 128 10.46 4.89 7.67
C LEU A 128 10.91 5.48 9.01
N LYS A 129 10.32 6.59 9.47
CA LYS A 129 10.70 7.24 10.74
C LYS A 129 10.13 6.57 12.00
N ASN A 130 9.25 5.59 11.83
CA ASN A 130 8.59 4.88 12.93
C ASN A 130 9.33 3.59 13.36
N GLU A 131 10.56 3.36 12.88
CA GLU A 131 11.49 2.32 13.37
C GLU A 131 12.47 2.91 14.41
#